data_AF-A0A4Y7PYI2-F1
#
_entry.id   AF-A0A4Y7PYI2-F1
#
_cell.length_a   1.000
_cell.length_b   1.000
_cell.length_c   1.000
_cell.angle_alpha   90.00
_cell.angle_beta   90.00
_cell.angle_gamma   90.00
#
_symmetry.space_group_name_H-M   'P 1'
#
loop_
_entity.id
_entity.type
_entity.pdbx_description
1 polymer ?
#
loop_
_entity_poly.entity_id
_entity_poly.type
_entity_poly.pdbx_seq_one_letter_code
_entity_poly.pdbx_strand_id
1 'polypeptide(L)'
;MALTLVASTFRSLLTPIAPFTWYDIPISTLDVLAALRLCVVLRQLREVAQAEHRASRSSPTDGSIEKRRSIEEEEKSFVKDATTALVVVYGGEAVVLPWLGTSPSFLFSPVVPGLYTFLTYVVESLPSIPPMSLKTELPLSILDGFSRSYLLCDLIPPVVTTLKTRDLADSPWTMLISALFIPNTGFLLVSVFSMLHPAGYALATPPELSARGWTTMDIWVAPLVTGLYALTTHTQPAWGAVHEGVYTLVRWTAMGGDGEGEKGVHAVDRETARAACAILLMGLFITRTMKNFGGDYVREMFAGGFSKKVIIRSKVDGKPYRGKVKTQ
;
A
#
# COMPACT_ATOMS: atom_id res chain seq x y z
N MET A 1 8.79 -21.77 13.72
CA MET A 1 7.71 -22.31 12.86
C MET A 1 7.05 -21.25 11.98
N ALA A 2 6.58 -20.11 12.51
CA ALA A 2 5.99 -19.06 11.66
C ALA A 2 6.98 -18.45 10.65
N LEU A 3 8.19 -18.08 11.08
CA LEU A 3 9.23 -17.51 10.20
C LEU A 3 9.63 -18.45 9.05
N THR A 4 9.83 -19.72 9.35
CA THR A 4 10.19 -20.74 8.36
C THR A 4 9.08 -20.96 7.32
N LEU A 5 7.82 -20.89 7.75
CA LEU A 5 6.67 -20.95 6.85
C LEU A 5 6.65 -19.75 5.91
N VAL A 6 6.76 -18.53 6.46
CA VAL A 6 6.76 -17.28 5.67
C VAL A 6 7.94 -17.23 4.70
N ALA A 7 9.13 -17.65 5.12
CA ALA A 7 10.31 -17.73 4.25
C ALA A 7 10.10 -18.74 3.10
N SER A 8 9.52 -19.91 3.37
CA SER A 8 9.18 -20.91 2.34
C SER A 8 8.16 -20.37 1.33
N THR A 9 7.14 -19.67 1.84
CA THR A 9 6.15 -18.99 1.00
C THR A 9 6.81 -17.93 0.11
N PHE A 10 7.74 -17.12 0.63
CA PHE A 10 8.50 -16.18 -0.19
C PHE A 10 9.27 -16.86 -1.32
N ARG A 11 9.99 -17.94 -1.02
CA ARG A 11 10.73 -18.68 -2.06
C ARG A 11 9.78 -19.19 -3.14
N SER A 12 8.59 -19.65 -2.76
CA SER A 12 7.57 -20.13 -3.70
C SER A 12 6.88 -19.00 -4.48
N LEU A 13 6.76 -17.80 -3.91
CA LEU A 13 6.16 -16.64 -4.58
C LEU A 13 7.13 -15.92 -5.51
N LEU A 14 8.43 -15.93 -5.15
CA LEU A 14 9.51 -15.30 -5.92
C LEU A 14 10.06 -16.20 -7.04
N THR A 15 9.64 -17.46 -7.11
CA THR A 15 10.01 -18.31 -8.25
C THR A 15 9.44 -17.73 -9.55
N PRO A 16 10.29 -17.55 -10.57
CA PRO A 16 9.84 -17.12 -11.89
C PRO A 16 8.81 -18.09 -12.49
N ILE A 17 7.81 -17.57 -13.19
CA ILE A 17 6.73 -18.39 -13.77
C ILE A 17 7.15 -18.91 -15.17
N ALA A 18 6.89 -20.19 -15.43
CA ALA A 18 7.33 -20.92 -16.63
C ALA A 18 7.08 -20.24 -18.01
N PRO A 19 5.95 -19.58 -18.32
CA PRO A 19 5.77 -18.97 -19.63
C PRO A 19 6.64 -17.71 -19.81
N PHE A 20 7.06 -17.05 -18.72
CA PHE A 20 7.94 -15.87 -18.77
C PHE A 20 9.42 -16.27 -18.81
N THR A 21 9.79 -17.36 -18.14
CA THR A 21 11.18 -17.85 -18.15
C THR A 21 11.64 -18.33 -19.52
N TRP A 22 10.73 -18.78 -20.39
CA TRP A 22 11.06 -19.12 -21.78
C TRP A 22 11.60 -17.94 -22.60
N TYR A 23 11.32 -16.72 -22.16
CA TYR A 23 11.77 -15.48 -22.80
C TYR A 23 12.76 -14.69 -21.94
N ASP A 24 13.37 -15.32 -20.93
CA ASP A 24 14.29 -14.68 -19.96
C ASP A 24 13.67 -13.47 -19.22
N ILE A 25 12.34 -13.46 -19.07
CA ILE A 25 11.62 -12.42 -18.36
C ILE A 25 11.52 -12.82 -16.87
N PRO A 26 12.17 -12.09 -15.94
CA PRO A 26 12.24 -12.46 -14.53
C PRO A 26 10.98 -12.03 -13.75
N ILE A 27 9.79 -12.32 -14.28
CA ILE A 27 8.52 -12.04 -13.59
C ILE A 27 8.20 -13.19 -12.64
N SER A 28 8.06 -12.85 -11.35
CA SER A 28 7.64 -13.80 -10.32
C SER A 28 6.12 -13.80 -10.12
N THR A 29 5.64 -14.82 -9.40
CA THR A 29 4.22 -14.88 -8.99
C THR A 29 3.85 -13.69 -8.10
N LEU A 30 4.77 -13.26 -7.23
CA LEU A 30 4.57 -12.10 -6.37
C LEU A 30 4.36 -10.82 -7.19
N ASP A 31 5.14 -10.62 -8.25
CA ASP A 31 5.05 -9.42 -9.10
C ASP A 31 3.67 -9.33 -9.78
N VAL A 32 3.20 -10.45 -10.35
CA VAL A 32 1.87 -10.50 -11.00
C VAL A 32 0.76 -10.24 -10.00
N LEU A 33 0.81 -10.87 -8.82
CA LEU A 33 -0.21 -10.71 -7.79
C LEU A 33 -0.21 -9.29 -7.21
N ALA A 34 0.96 -8.73 -6.93
CA ALA A 34 1.10 -7.35 -6.44
C ALA A 34 0.62 -6.33 -7.47
N ALA A 35 1.01 -6.52 -8.74
CA ALA A 35 0.59 -5.64 -9.83
C ALA A 35 -0.91 -5.71 -10.09
N LEU A 36 -1.48 -6.92 -10.14
CA LEU A 36 -2.92 -7.12 -10.30
C LEU A 36 -3.69 -6.48 -9.14
N ARG A 37 -3.24 -6.70 -7.89
CA ARG A 37 -3.88 -6.10 -6.72
C ARG A 37 -3.85 -4.58 -6.79
N LEU A 38 -2.72 -3.98 -7.16
CA LEU A 38 -2.66 -2.52 -7.29
C LEU A 38 -3.64 -2.01 -8.35
N CYS A 39 -3.70 -2.64 -9.53
CA CYS A 39 -4.62 -2.25 -10.59
C CYS A 39 -6.08 -2.35 -10.14
N VAL A 40 -6.45 -3.43 -9.44
CA VAL A 40 -7.79 -3.61 -8.87
C VAL A 40 -8.13 -2.51 -7.87
N VAL A 41 -7.21 -2.16 -6.95
CA VAL A 41 -7.42 -1.10 -5.97
C VAL A 41 -7.59 0.25 -6.63
N LEU A 42 -6.78 0.58 -7.64
CA LEU A 42 -6.90 1.86 -8.34
C LEU A 42 -8.26 2.01 -9.03
N ARG A 43 -8.77 0.92 -9.64
CA ARG A 43 -10.13 0.92 -10.19
C ARG A 43 -11.19 1.04 -9.09
N GLN A 44 -11.07 0.31 -7.99
CA GLN A 44 -11.99 0.43 -6.84
C GLN A 44 -12.04 1.86 -6.28
N LEU A 45 -10.88 2.51 -6.10
CA LEU A 45 -10.78 3.88 -5.62
C LEU A 45 -11.44 4.86 -6.60
N ARG A 46 -11.27 4.66 -7.91
CA ARG A 46 -11.91 5.48 -8.94
C ARG A 46 -13.42 5.33 -8.94
N GLU A 47 -13.91 4.09 -8.79
CA GLU A 47 -15.36 3.80 -8.70
C GLU A 47 -15.98 4.45 -7.46
N VAL A 48 -15.28 4.43 -6.32
CA VAL A 48 -15.71 5.14 -5.09
C VAL A 48 -15.75 6.65 -5.32
N ALA A 49 -14.68 7.24 -5.89
CA ALA A 49 -14.64 8.67 -6.18
C ALA A 49 -15.75 9.11 -7.16
N GLN A 50 -16.07 8.27 -8.15
CA GLN A 50 -17.20 8.50 -9.06
C GLN A 50 -18.54 8.43 -8.34
N ALA A 51 -18.74 7.44 -7.47
CA ALA A 51 -19.97 7.31 -6.70
C ALA A 51 -20.19 8.50 -5.76
N GLU A 52 -19.15 8.95 -5.06
CA GLU A 52 -19.18 10.14 -4.20
C GLU A 52 -19.49 11.42 -4.99
N HIS A 53 -18.85 11.59 -6.16
CA HIS A 53 -19.12 12.72 -7.04
C HIS A 53 -20.59 12.75 -7.49
N ARG A 54 -21.15 11.61 -7.91
CA ARG A 54 -22.57 11.50 -8.31
C ARG A 54 -23.52 11.76 -7.15
N ALA A 55 -23.21 11.23 -5.96
CA ALA A 55 -24.00 11.47 -4.76
C ALA A 55 -24.04 12.97 -4.39
N SER A 56 -22.89 13.65 -4.47
CA SER A 56 -22.80 15.10 -4.19
C SER A 56 -23.65 15.96 -5.14
N ARG A 57 -23.78 15.56 -6.41
CA ARG A 57 -24.64 16.22 -7.40
C ARG A 57 -26.13 16.01 -7.13
N SER A 58 -26.51 14.85 -6.62
CA SER A 58 -27.91 14.48 -6.36
C SER A 58 -28.54 15.14 -5.12
N SER A 59 -27.72 15.76 -4.26
CA SER A 59 -28.20 16.43 -3.04
C SER A 59 -29.01 17.71 -3.39
N PRO A 60 -30.30 17.84 -2.98
CA PRO A 60 -31.15 18.99 -3.34
C PRO A 60 -30.84 20.31 -2.62
N THR A 61 -29.84 20.36 -1.75
CA THR A 61 -29.85 21.28 -0.60
C THR A 61 -29.20 22.65 -0.78
N ASP A 62 -28.94 23.16 -1.99
CA ASP A 62 -28.64 24.60 -2.11
C ASP A 62 -28.88 25.16 -3.52
N GLY A 63 -29.69 26.23 -3.57
CA GLY A 63 -30.30 26.83 -4.75
C GLY A 63 -29.39 27.62 -5.68
N SER A 64 -28.11 27.27 -5.83
CA SER A 64 -27.23 27.90 -6.83
C SER A 64 -27.14 27.05 -8.10
N ILE A 65 -28.20 27.13 -8.91
CA ILE A 65 -28.31 26.48 -10.23
C ILE A 65 -27.16 26.88 -11.17
N GLU A 66 -26.55 28.05 -10.97
CA GLU A 66 -25.45 28.56 -11.81
C GLU A 66 -24.07 27.94 -11.53
N LYS A 67 -23.79 27.46 -10.30
CA LYS A 67 -22.46 26.88 -9.98
C LYS A 67 -22.37 25.37 -10.21
N ARG A 68 -23.50 24.71 -10.50
CA ARG A 68 -23.59 23.25 -10.77
C ARG A 68 -23.20 22.85 -12.19
N ARG A 69 -22.97 23.82 -13.09
CA ARG A 69 -23.02 23.59 -14.54
C ARG A 69 -21.69 23.27 -15.24
N SER A 70 -20.53 23.21 -14.57
CA SER A 70 -19.26 23.20 -15.32
C SER A 70 -18.24 22.11 -14.98
N ILE A 71 -18.57 21.13 -14.13
CA ILE A 71 -17.70 19.96 -13.96
C ILE A 71 -18.34 18.80 -14.69
N GLU A 72 -18.13 18.73 -16.00
CA GLU A 72 -18.49 17.56 -16.80
C GLU A 72 -17.65 16.37 -16.33
N GLU A 73 -18.28 15.18 -16.24
CA GLU A 73 -17.51 13.96 -15.97
C GLU A 73 -16.59 13.75 -17.17
N GLU A 74 -15.28 13.63 -16.92
CA GLU A 74 -14.31 13.39 -17.99
C GLU A 74 -14.59 12.02 -18.64
N GLU A 75 -14.43 11.93 -19.95
CA GLU A 75 -14.53 10.65 -20.66
C GLU A 75 -13.48 9.66 -20.14
N LYS A 76 -13.85 8.38 -20.04
CA LYS A 76 -12.93 7.34 -19.57
C LYS A 76 -11.75 7.22 -20.53
N SER A 77 -10.55 7.42 -20.01
CA SER A 77 -9.30 7.32 -20.78
C SER A 77 -8.42 6.20 -20.22
N PHE A 78 -8.20 5.15 -21.03
CA PHE A 78 -7.28 4.07 -20.68
C PHE A 78 -5.86 4.59 -20.41
N VAL A 79 -5.41 5.59 -21.19
CA VAL A 79 -4.07 6.17 -21.04
C VAL A 79 -3.93 6.87 -19.69
N LYS A 80 -4.97 7.57 -19.24
CA LYS A 80 -5.01 8.19 -17.90
C LYS A 80 -4.87 7.12 -16.81
N ASP A 81 -5.57 6.00 -16.96
CA ASP A 81 -5.59 4.92 -15.99
C ASP A 81 -4.25 4.19 -15.91
N ALA A 82 -3.67 3.84 -17.07
CA ALA A 82 -2.34 3.24 -17.16
C ALA A 82 -1.26 4.19 -16.62
N THR A 83 -1.34 5.49 -16.96
CA THR A 83 -0.41 6.50 -16.44
C THR A 83 -0.52 6.63 -14.93
N THR A 84 -1.73 6.60 -14.37
CA THR A 84 -1.94 6.64 -12.92
C THR A 84 -1.29 5.43 -12.25
N ALA A 85 -1.49 4.22 -12.79
CA ALA A 85 -0.84 3.02 -12.27
C ALA A 85 0.70 3.11 -12.30
N LEU A 86 1.27 3.58 -13.41
CA LEU A 86 2.72 3.77 -13.55
C LEU A 86 3.27 4.84 -12.61
N VAL A 87 2.54 5.94 -12.39
CA VAL A 87 2.92 6.98 -11.41
C VAL A 87 2.92 6.43 -10.00
N VAL A 88 1.97 5.55 -9.63
CA VAL A 88 1.97 4.92 -8.31
C VAL A 88 3.21 4.04 -8.11
N VAL A 89 3.58 3.24 -9.11
CA VAL A 89 4.69 2.29 -9.02
C VAL A 89 6.04 2.99 -9.08
N TYR A 90 6.21 3.90 -10.04
CA TYR A 90 7.51 4.49 -10.38
C TYR A 90 7.68 5.93 -9.92
N GLY A 91 6.64 6.59 -9.42
CA GLY A 91 6.71 8.00 -9.04
C GLY A 91 7.79 8.28 -7.99
N GLY A 92 8.00 7.36 -7.04
CA GLY A 92 9.08 7.52 -6.07
C GLY A 92 10.48 7.29 -6.64
N GLU A 93 10.66 6.29 -7.49
CA GLU A 93 11.92 6.09 -8.20
C GLU A 93 12.26 7.28 -9.11
N ALA A 94 11.27 7.80 -9.84
CA ALA A 94 11.43 8.92 -10.75
C ALA A 94 11.86 10.22 -10.05
N VAL A 95 11.52 10.38 -8.77
CA VAL A 95 11.89 11.56 -7.97
C VAL A 95 13.21 11.33 -7.20
N VAL A 96 13.35 10.18 -6.53
CA VAL A 96 14.45 9.93 -5.59
C VAL A 96 15.74 9.51 -6.29
N LEU A 97 15.67 8.65 -7.30
CA LEU A 97 16.88 8.10 -7.94
C LEU A 97 17.74 9.19 -8.63
N PRO A 98 17.17 10.20 -9.32
CA PRO A 98 17.94 11.32 -9.83
C PRO A 98 18.72 12.07 -8.73
N TRP A 99 18.16 12.20 -7.53
CA TRP A 99 18.85 12.83 -6.39
C TRP A 99 20.04 11.98 -5.90
N LEU A 100 19.95 10.66 -6.07
CA LEU A 100 21.04 9.73 -5.76
C LEU A 100 22.03 9.56 -6.93
N GLY A 101 21.81 10.24 -8.06
CA GLY A 101 22.64 10.13 -9.26
C GLY A 101 22.48 8.79 -10.01
N THR A 102 21.35 8.10 -9.82
CA THR A 102 21.01 6.85 -10.49
C THR A 102 19.79 7.02 -11.39
N SER A 103 19.73 6.26 -12.48
CA SER A 103 18.61 6.29 -13.42
C SER A 103 17.49 5.35 -12.95
N PRO A 104 16.21 5.73 -13.13
CA PRO A 104 15.08 4.86 -12.81
C PRO A 104 15.05 3.52 -13.56
N SER A 105 14.55 2.49 -12.90
CA SER A 105 14.56 1.10 -13.40
C SER A 105 13.77 0.94 -14.71
N PHE A 106 12.64 1.64 -14.84
CA PHE A 106 11.76 1.60 -16.01
C PHE A 106 12.40 2.14 -17.30
N LEU A 107 13.52 2.88 -17.21
CA LEU A 107 14.26 3.33 -18.39
C LEU A 107 15.11 2.20 -19.00
N PHE A 108 15.49 1.20 -18.21
CA PHE A 108 16.32 0.09 -18.66
C PHE A 108 15.50 -1.12 -19.13
N SER A 109 14.31 -1.31 -18.57
CA SER A 109 13.46 -2.45 -18.89
C SER A 109 11.99 -2.04 -19.03
N PRO A 110 11.38 -2.26 -20.20
CA PRO A 110 9.95 -2.02 -20.42
C PRO A 110 9.08 -3.15 -19.88
N VAL A 111 9.66 -4.22 -19.33
CA VAL A 111 8.95 -5.44 -18.91
C VAL A 111 7.92 -5.13 -17.82
N VAL A 112 8.37 -4.52 -16.72
CA VAL A 112 7.48 -4.24 -15.57
C VAL A 112 6.47 -3.12 -15.90
N PRO A 113 6.83 -2.01 -16.57
CA PRO A 113 5.84 -1.05 -17.07
C PRO A 113 4.80 -1.69 -18.01
N GLY A 114 5.25 -2.59 -18.89
CA GLY A 114 4.39 -3.37 -19.77
C GLY A 114 3.42 -4.27 -19.01
N LEU A 115 3.91 -4.96 -17.97
CA LEU A 115 3.08 -5.78 -17.09
C LEU A 115 1.97 -4.96 -16.42
N TYR A 116 2.31 -3.80 -15.82
CA TYR A 116 1.32 -2.92 -15.19
C TYR A 116 0.31 -2.36 -16.20
N THR A 117 0.76 -1.97 -17.39
CA THR A 117 -0.13 -1.47 -18.46
C THR A 117 -1.08 -2.57 -18.93
N PHE A 118 -0.58 -3.79 -19.14
CA PHE A 118 -1.38 -4.94 -19.54
C PHE A 118 -2.39 -5.34 -18.46
N LEU A 119 -1.97 -5.43 -17.20
CA LEU A 119 -2.89 -5.75 -16.10
C LEU A 119 -3.92 -4.65 -15.87
N THR A 120 -3.55 -3.38 -16.06
CA THR A 120 -4.52 -2.27 -16.06
C THR A 120 -5.56 -2.49 -17.16
N TYR A 121 -5.15 -2.84 -18.37
CA TYR A 121 -6.08 -3.13 -19.47
C TYR A 121 -7.02 -4.29 -19.14
N VAL A 122 -6.48 -5.40 -18.62
CA VAL A 122 -7.29 -6.57 -18.20
C VAL A 122 -8.30 -6.17 -17.13
N VAL A 123 -7.85 -5.45 -16.09
CA VAL A 123 -8.70 -5.02 -14.99
C VAL A 123 -9.78 -4.07 -15.47
N GLU A 124 -9.48 -3.08 -16.33
CA GLU A 124 -10.48 -2.14 -16.87
C GLU A 124 -11.48 -2.83 -17.83
N SER A 125 -11.06 -3.92 -18.49
CA SER A 125 -11.94 -4.71 -19.37
C SER A 125 -12.98 -5.55 -18.62
N LEU A 126 -12.83 -5.75 -17.30
CA LEU A 126 -13.79 -6.51 -16.50
C LEU A 126 -15.12 -5.74 -16.35
N PRO A 127 -16.27 -6.41 -16.47
CA PRO A 127 -17.57 -5.74 -16.38
C PRO A 127 -17.83 -5.16 -14.97
N SER A 128 -17.37 -5.85 -13.94
CA SER A 128 -17.48 -5.41 -12.55
C SER A 128 -16.32 -5.94 -11.71
N ILE A 129 -15.95 -5.19 -10.68
CA ILE A 129 -14.95 -5.58 -9.70
C ILE A 129 -15.64 -5.70 -8.34
N PRO A 130 -15.25 -6.69 -7.51
CA PRO A 130 -15.77 -6.79 -6.15
C PRO A 130 -15.55 -5.48 -5.37
N PRO A 131 -16.57 -4.98 -4.64
CA PRO A 131 -16.40 -3.79 -3.83
C PRO A 131 -15.44 -4.05 -2.65
N MET A 132 -14.78 -2.99 -2.18
CA MET A 132 -13.92 -3.07 -1.00
C MET A 132 -14.76 -3.44 0.24
N SER A 133 -14.47 -4.60 0.81
CA SER A 133 -15.18 -5.14 1.98
C SER A 133 -14.21 -5.90 2.88
N LEU A 134 -14.57 -6.15 4.14
CA LEU A 134 -13.69 -6.91 5.04
C LEU A 134 -13.32 -8.29 4.47
N LYS A 135 -14.27 -8.96 3.80
CA LYS A 135 -14.07 -10.31 3.23
C LYS A 135 -13.06 -10.32 2.09
N THR A 136 -13.01 -9.25 1.29
CA THR A 136 -12.06 -9.13 0.17
C THR A 136 -10.71 -8.58 0.66
N GLU A 137 -10.72 -7.55 1.50
CA GLU A 137 -9.51 -6.83 1.91
C GLU A 137 -8.68 -7.60 2.94
N LEU A 138 -9.28 -8.42 3.81
CA LEU A 138 -8.54 -9.15 4.84
C LEU A 138 -7.51 -10.14 4.26
N PRO A 139 -7.85 -11.06 3.34
CA PRO A 139 -6.85 -11.94 2.73
C PRO A 139 -5.84 -11.15 1.87
N LEU A 140 -6.29 -10.08 1.21
CA LEU A 140 -5.41 -9.22 0.40
C LEU A 140 -4.40 -8.44 1.26
N SER A 141 -4.75 -8.11 2.51
CA SER A 141 -3.84 -7.45 3.44
C SER A 141 -2.61 -8.31 3.79
N ILE A 142 -2.74 -9.64 3.73
CA ILE A 142 -1.63 -10.58 3.90
C ILE A 142 -0.70 -10.51 2.69
N LEU A 143 -1.27 -10.54 1.48
CA LEU A 143 -0.52 -10.41 0.23
C LEU A 143 0.19 -9.05 0.14
N ASP A 144 -0.48 -7.96 0.54
CA ASP A 144 0.10 -6.62 0.64
C ASP A 144 1.30 -6.61 1.61
N GLY A 145 1.25 -7.41 2.68
CA GLY A 145 2.37 -7.59 3.61
C GLY A 145 3.59 -8.24 2.95
N PHE A 146 3.38 -9.28 2.13
CA PHE A 146 4.45 -9.94 1.35
C PHE A 146 5.06 -9.00 0.29
N SER A 147 4.22 -8.37 -0.53
CA SER A 147 4.70 -7.51 -1.62
C SER A 147 5.43 -6.28 -1.08
N ARG A 148 4.92 -5.67 0.01
CA ARG A 148 5.56 -4.51 0.62
C ARG A 148 6.83 -4.85 1.39
N SER A 149 6.93 -6.01 2.05
CA SER A 149 8.22 -6.42 2.65
C SER A 149 9.27 -6.72 1.59
N TYR A 150 8.91 -7.35 0.47
CA TYR A 150 9.83 -7.52 -0.65
C TYR A 150 10.38 -6.18 -1.16
N LEU A 151 9.49 -5.20 -1.39
CA LEU A 151 9.88 -3.84 -1.77
C LEU A 151 10.83 -3.19 -0.75
N LEU A 152 10.49 -3.23 0.54
CA LEU A 152 11.21 -2.53 1.60
C LEU A 152 12.52 -3.20 2.04
N CYS A 153 12.63 -4.52 1.87
CA CYS A 153 13.78 -5.32 2.31
C CYS A 153 14.72 -5.69 1.17
N ASP A 154 14.20 -5.96 -0.04
CA ASP A 154 15.02 -6.48 -1.14
C ASP A 154 15.21 -5.50 -2.29
N LEU A 155 14.27 -4.56 -2.51
CA LEU A 155 14.40 -3.58 -3.61
C LEU A 155 15.08 -2.29 -3.15
N ILE A 156 14.65 -1.71 -2.02
CA ILE A 156 15.18 -0.41 -1.57
C ILE A 156 16.61 -0.48 -1.02
N PRO A 157 17.01 -1.46 -0.17
CA PRO A 157 18.36 -1.44 0.39
C PRO A 157 19.48 -1.56 -0.65
N PRO A 158 19.36 -2.38 -1.71
CA PRO A 158 20.35 -2.40 -2.79
C PRO A 158 20.46 -1.08 -3.55
N VAL A 159 19.37 -0.34 -3.74
CA VAL A 159 19.40 0.98 -4.40
C VAL A 159 20.37 1.94 -3.69
N VAL A 160 20.46 1.86 -2.36
CA VAL A 160 21.35 2.74 -1.57
C VAL A 160 22.73 2.13 -1.39
N THR A 161 22.82 0.84 -1.07
CA THR A 161 24.13 0.20 -0.77
C THR A 161 25.00 -0.01 -2.02
N THR A 162 24.43 0.03 -3.22
CA THR A 162 25.18 -0.06 -4.49
C THR A 162 25.56 1.29 -5.09
N LEU A 163 25.27 2.40 -4.39
CA LEU A 163 25.67 3.74 -4.85
C LEU A 163 27.19 3.85 -4.97
N LYS A 164 27.65 4.52 -6.03
CA LYS A 164 29.08 4.75 -6.28
C LYS A 164 29.73 5.61 -5.18
N THR A 165 28.96 6.51 -4.59
CA THR A 165 29.41 7.41 -3.53
C THR A 165 29.28 6.74 -2.16
N ARG A 166 30.42 6.33 -1.57
CA ARG A 166 30.45 5.61 -0.28
C ARG A 166 29.78 6.38 0.86
N ASP A 167 29.96 7.69 0.92
CA ASP A 167 29.35 8.53 1.97
C ASP A 167 27.81 8.43 1.99
N LEU A 168 27.19 8.28 0.82
CA LEU A 168 25.74 8.07 0.71
C LEU A 168 25.36 6.60 0.90
N ALA A 169 26.18 5.69 0.37
CA ALA A 169 25.94 4.24 0.43
C ALA A 169 26.02 3.67 1.85
N ASP A 170 26.85 4.25 2.72
CA ASP A 170 27.06 3.83 4.11
C ASP A 170 26.18 4.61 5.11
N SER A 171 25.49 5.66 4.65
CA SER A 171 24.65 6.51 5.50
C SER A 171 23.29 5.86 5.81
N PRO A 172 22.97 5.63 7.10
CA PRO A 172 21.64 5.17 7.52
C PRO A 172 20.52 6.13 7.11
N TRP A 173 20.81 7.43 7.13
CA TRP A 173 19.84 8.47 6.77
C TRP A 173 19.44 8.40 5.30
N THR A 174 20.41 8.16 4.40
CA THR A 174 20.10 7.98 2.96
C THR A 174 19.15 6.81 2.77
N MET A 175 19.36 5.71 3.49
CA MET A 175 18.50 4.53 3.41
C MET A 175 17.10 4.79 3.97
N LEU A 176 16.98 5.43 5.14
CA LEU A 176 15.67 5.73 5.74
C LEU A 176 14.88 6.75 4.91
N ILE A 177 15.53 7.78 4.36
CA ILE A 177 14.90 8.77 3.48
C ILE A 177 14.46 8.09 2.18
N SER A 178 15.30 7.25 1.58
CA SER A 178 14.93 6.50 0.37
C SER A 178 13.76 5.57 0.63
N ALA A 179 13.77 4.85 1.76
CA ALA A 179 12.67 4.01 2.20
C ALA A 179 11.39 4.80 2.50
N LEU A 180 11.49 6.06 2.92
CA LEU A 180 10.34 6.93 3.13
C LEU A 180 9.73 7.40 1.79
N PHE A 181 10.54 7.83 0.84
CA PHE A 181 10.03 8.48 -0.37
C PHE A 181 9.76 7.51 -1.53
N ILE A 182 10.64 6.54 -1.80
CA ILE A 182 10.46 5.62 -2.95
C ILE A 182 9.08 4.91 -2.95
N PRO A 183 8.62 4.29 -1.84
CA PRO A 183 7.35 3.57 -1.85
C PRO A 183 6.10 4.46 -1.71
N ASN A 184 6.24 5.70 -1.23
CA ASN A 184 5.10 6.55 -0.87
C ASN A 184 4.83 7.67 -1.88
N THR A 185 5.88 8.18 -2.56
CA THR A 185 5.77 9.32 -3.48
C THR A 185 4.80 9.07 -4.63
N GLY A 186 4.67 7.84 -5.13
CA GLY A 186 3.70 7.55 -6.20
C GLY A 186 2.25 7.89 -5.80
N PHE A 187 1.80 7.42 -4.64
CA PHE A 187 0.47 7.76 -4.11
C PHE A 187 0.36 9.25 -3.74
N LEU A 188 1.42 9.87 -3.21
CA LEU A 188 1.44 11.31 -2.95
C LEU A 188 1.22 12.11 -4.24
N LEU A 189 1.88 11.75 -5.34
CA LEU A 189 1.72 12.41 -6.64
C LEU A 189 0.31 12.20 -7.20
N VAL A 190 -0.23 10.99 -7.11
CA VAL A 190 -1.62 10.70 -7.51
C VAL A 190 -2.62 11.57 -6.75
N SER A 191 -2.41 11.75 -5.44
CA SER A 191 -3.25 12.62 -4.60
C SER A 191 -3.04 14.10 -4.92
N VAL A 192 -1.80 14.56 -5.09
CA VAL A 192 -1.47 15.95 -5.43
C VAL A 192 -2.09 16.37 -6.76
N PHE A 193 -2.05 15.50 -7.78
CA PHE A 193 -2.63 15.77 -9.09
C PHE A 193 -4.09 15.32 -9.23
N SER A 194 -4.69 14.81 -8.15
CA SER A 194 -6.06 14.26 -8.14
C SER A 194 -6.32 13.28 -9.30
N MET A 195 -5.35 12.40 -9.60
CA MET A 195 -5.38 11.61 -10.83
C MET A 195 -6.57 10.64 -10.91
N LEU A 196 -7.11 10.25 -9.76
CA LEU A 196 -8.28 9.37 -9.64
C LEU A 196 -9.61 10.13 -9.68
N HIS A 197 -9.60 11.46 -9.71
CA HIS A 197 -10.82 12.26 -9.65
C HIS A 197 -11.59 12.21 -10.99
N PRO A 198 -12.94 12.10 -10.95
CA PRO A 198 -13.76 11.98 -12.17
C PRO A 198 -13.84 13.26 -13.02
N ALA A 199 -13.42 14.39 -12.48
CA ALA A 199 -13.37 15.68 -13.18
C ALA A 199 -12.05 15.96 -13.92
N GLY A 200 -11.13 15.00 -13.96
CA GLY A 200 -9.79 15.21 -14.47
C GLY A 200 -8.77 15.62 -13.41
N TYR A 201 -7.57 15.97 -13.88
CA TYR A 201 -6.44 16.31 -13.02
C TYR A 201 -6.62 17.70 -12.42
N ALA A 202 -6.39 17.79 -11.11
CA ALA A 202 -6.48 19.02 -10.36
C ALA A 202 -5.47 18.99 -9.22
N LEU A 203 -4.85 20.14 -8.97
CA LEU A 203 -3.96 20.28 -7.81
C LEU A 203 -4.80 20.24 -6.53
N ALA A 204 -4.51 19.27 -5.67
CA ALA A 204 -5.14 19.12 -4.36
C ALA A 204 -4.08 18.89 -3.28
N THR A 205 -4.41 19.27 -2.05
CA THR A 205 -3.59 18.93 -0.90
C THR A 205 -3.75 17.43 -0.62
N PRO A 206 -2.68 16.63 -0.68
CA PRO A 206 -2.78 15.20 -0.43
C PRO A 206 -3.21 14.93 1.02
N PRO A 207 -3.98 13.87 1.30
CA PRO A 207 -4.45 13.55 2.64
C PRO A 207 -3.32 13.47 3.68
N GLU A 208 -2.14 13.03 3.26
CA GLU A 208 -0.92 12.90 4.07
C GLU A 208 -0.39 14.25 4.58
N LEU A 209 -0.61 15.34 3.85
CA LEU A 209 -0.22 16.69 4.26
C LEU A 209 -1.35 17.46 4.98
N SER A 210 -2.51 16.83 5.17
CA SER A 210 -3.57 17.40 6.01
C SER A 210 -3.15 17.42 7.50
N ALA A 211 -3.87 18.17 8.34
CA ALA A 211 -3.51 18.43 9.74
C ALA A 211 -3.16 17.18 10.60
N ARG A 212 -3.68 16.00 10.24
CA ARG A 212 -3.33 14.71 10.88
C ARG A 212 -2.84 13.65 9.89
N GLY A 213 -2.67 14.00 8.63
CA GLY A 213 -2.24 13.08 7.57
C GLY A 213 -0.88 12.45 7.82
N TRP A 214 0.05 13.22 8.41
CA TRP A 214 1.39 12.74 8.73
C TRP A 214 1.37 11.62 9.77
N THR A 215 0.28 11.43 10.53
CA THR A 215 0.16 10.33 11.50
C THR A 215 -0.25 9.00 10.85
N THR A 216 -0.45 8.99 9.53
CA THR A 216 -0.77 7.75 8.80
C THR A 216 0.36 6.74 8.92
N MET A 217 -0.02 5.52 9.31
CA MET A 217 0.92 4.42 9.50
C MET A 217 1.70 4.10 8.21
N ASP A 218 1.05 4.24 7.05
CA ASP A 218 1.63 3.85 5.77
C ASP A 218 2.88 4.67 5.39
N ILE A 219 2.97 5.92 5.84
CA ILE A 219 4.16 6.77 5.64
C ILE A 219 5.34 6.21 6.44
N TRP A 220 5.13 5.96 7.73
CA TRP A 220 6.21 5.62 8.68
C TRP A 220 6.60 4.15 8.69
N VAL A 221 5.70 3.26 8.24
CA VAL A 221 5.98 1.82 8.22
C VAL A 221 7.15 1.49 7.30
N ALA A 222 7.33 2.25 6.22
CA ALA A 222 8.38 2.03 5.25
C ALA A 222 9.80 2.21 5.84
N PRO A 223 10.18 3.40 6.38
CA PRO A 223 11.47 3.56 7.03
C PRO A 223 11.63 2.69 8.28
N LEU A 224 10.55 2.43 9.03
CA LEU A 224 10.61 1.55 10.21
C LEU A 224 11.02 0.12 9.82
N VAL A 225 10.35 -0.45 8.82
CA VAL A 225 10.61 -1.83 8.38
C VAL A 225 11.97 -1.95 7.69
N THR A 226 12.33 -1.01 6.82
CA THR A 226 13.65 -1.01 6.18
C THR A 226 14.76 -0.81 7.22
N GLY A 227 14.56 0.06 8.21
CA GLY A 227 15.49 0.24 9.33
C GLY A 227 15.63 -1.02 10.20
N LEU A 228 14.52 -1.70 10.51
CA LEU A 228 14.56 -2.97 11.25
C LEU A 228 15.27 -4.08 10.46
N TYR A 229 15.01 -4.17 9.16
CA TYR A 229 15.72 -5.09 8.27
C TYR A 229 17.22 -4.78 8.23
N ALA A 230 17.59 -3.51 8.07
CA ALA A 230 18.97 -3.08 8.05
C ALA A 230 19.71 -3.34 9.37
N LEU A 231 19.05 -3.05 10.49
CA LEU A 231 19.55 -3.32 11.85
C LEU A 231 19.85 -4.80 12.04
N THR A 232 18.94 -5.68 11.61
CA THR A 232 19.07 -7.13 11.83
C THR A 232 20.05 -7.79 10.87
N THR A 233 20.18 -7.30 9.64
CA THR A 233 21.05 -7.89 8.59
C THR A 233 22.42 -7.21 8.46
N HIS A 234 22.66 -6.12 9.21
CA HIS A 234 23.86 -5.29 9.12
C HIS A 234 24.13 -4.79 7.69
N THR A 235 23.08 -4.32 6.98
CA THR A 235 23.22 -3.88 5.58
C THR A 235 24.25 -2.75 5.37
N GLN A 236 24.48 -1.92 6.39
CA GLN A 236 25.56 -0.93 6.42
C GLN A 236 26.32 -1.06 7.75
N PRO A 237 27.61 -0.65 7.81
CA PRO A 237 28.42 -0.76 9.03
C PRO A 237 27.79 -0.08 10.26
N ALA A 238 27.16 1.08 10.06
CA ALA A 238 26.50 1.82 11.13
C ALA A 238 25.37 1.03 11.81
N TRP A 239 24.62 0.22 11.07
CA TRP A 239 23.57 -0.61 11.63
C TRP A 239 24.10 -1.76 12.48
N GLY A 240 25.28 -2.28 12.16
CA GLY A 240 25.96 -3.28 12.99
C GLY A 240 26.26 -2.74 14.39
N ALA A 241 26.86 -1.54 14.46
CA ALA A 241 27.15 -0.87 15.72
C ALA A 241 25.88 -0.57 16.54
N VAL A 242 24.80 -0.13 15.87
CA VAL A 242 23.51 0.11 16.55
C VAL A 242 22.91 -1.20 17.06
N HIS A 243 22.96 -2.29 16.30
CA HIS A 243 22.42 -3.59 16.71
C HIS A 243 23.14 -4.12 17.96
N GLU A 244 24.46 -3.99 18.01
CA GLU A 244 25.26 -4.33 19.19
C GLU A 244 24.89 -3.47 20.41
N GLY A 245 24.72 -2.15 20.22
CA GLY A 245 24.26 -1.24 21.26
C GLY A 245 22.86 -1.58 21.80
N VAL A 246 21.92 -1.92 20.92
CA VAL A 246 20.56 -2.34 21.30
C VAL A 246 20.60 -3.67 22.04
N TYR A 247 21.38 -4.63 21.55
CA TYR A 247 21.52 -5.94 22.18
C TYR A 247 22.11 -5.85 23.59
N THR A 248 23.17 -5.05 23.76
CA THR A 248 23.79 -4.81 25.07
C THR A 248 22.82 -4.13 26.04
N LEU A 249 22.06 -3.13 25.59
CA LEU A 249 21.04 -2.47 26.40
C LEU A 249 19.91 -3.41 26.83
N VAL A 250 19.39 -4.23 25.89
CA VAL A 250 18.33 -5.21 26.19
C VAL A 250 18.84 -6.28 27.15
N ARG A 251 20.06 -6.77 26.96
CA ARG A 251 20.66 -7.76 27.86
C ARG A 251 20.86 -7.18 29.27
N TRP A 252 21.35 -5.95 29.37
CA TRP A 252 21.54 -5.26 30.63
C TRP A 252 20.22 -5.09 31.39
N THR A 253 19.17 -4.64 30.70
CA THR A 253 17.84 -4.42 31.31
C THR A 253 17.09 -5.71 31.64
N ALA A 254 17.21 -6.75 30.81
CA ALA A 254 16.42 -7.98 30.94
C ALA A 254 17.10 -9.08 31.78
N MET A 255 18.43 -9.12 31.85
CA MET A 255 19.17 -10.24 32.48
C MET A 255 20.12 -9.83 33.60
N GLY A 256 20.19 -8.54 33.99
CA GLY A 256 20.77 -8.13 35.27
C GLY A 256 22.31 -8.10 35.41
N GLY A 257 23.10 -8.32 34.34
CA GLY A 257 24.58 -8.22 34.31
C GLY A 257 25.33 -9.19 35.26
N ASP A 258 26.57 -9.64 35.08
CA ASP A 258 27.58 -9.58 34.02
C ASP A 258 27.76 -11.01 33.49
N GLY A 259 27.68 -11.19 32.18
CA GLY A 259 28.15 -12.42 31.55
C GLY A 259 29.32 -12.08 30.65
N GLU A 260 30.52 -12.03 31.23
CA GLU A 260 31.78 -12.12 30.50
C GLU A 260 31.77 -13.44 29.72
N GLY A 261 31.55 -13.36 28.42
CA GLY A 261 31.54 -14.55 27.59
C GLY A 261 30.70 -14.40 26.33
N GLU A 262 31.44 -14.35 25.23
CA GLU A 262 31.08 -14.81 23.88
C GLU A 262 30.29 -13.92 22.91
N LYS A 263 30.94 -13.86 21.73
CA LYS A 263 30.47 -13.71 20.35
C LYS A 263 29.59 -12.50 20.08
N GLY A 264 30.21 -11.50 19.45
CA GLY A 264 29.53 -10.32 18.92
C GLY A 264 28.26 -10.68 18.16
N VAL A 265 27.28 -9.78 18.21
CA VAL A 265 25.96 -10.00 17.63
C VAL A 265 26.11 -10.29 16.14
N HIS A 266 25.73 -11.49 15.72
CA HIS A 266 25.80 -11.89 14.32
C HIS A 266 24.62 -11.34 13.53
N ALA A 267 24.88 -10.94 12.28
CA ALA A 267 23.84 -10.58 11.34
C ALA A 267 22.86 -11.75 11.14
N VAL A 268 21.57 -11.43 11.15
CA VAL A 268 20.50 -12.37 10.81
C VAL A 268 20.52 -12.59 9.29
N ASP A 269 20.26 -13.84 8.88
CA ASP A 269 20.09 -14.17 7.47
C ASP A 269 18.98 -13.30 6.81
N ARG A 270 19.21 -12.86 5.57
CA ARG A 270 18.33 -11.93 4.86
C ARG A 270 16.91 -12.48 4.70
N GLU A 271 16.75 -13.77 4.43
CA GLU A 271 15.43 -14.36 4.27
C GLU A 271 14.67 -14.40 5.60
N THR A 272 15.37 -14.67 6.70
CA THR A 272 14.79 -14.67 8.04
C THR A 272 14.37 -13.27 8.47
N ALA A 273 15.23 -12.27 8.24
CA ALA A 273 14.93 -10.86 8.52
C ALA A 273 13.74 -10.36 7.70
N ARG A 274 13.69 -10.70 6.40
CA ARG A 274 12.55 -10.38 5.52
C ARG A 274 11.27 -11.04 5.98
N ALA A 275 11.31 -12.33 6.36
CA ALA A 275 10.14 -13.03 6.87
C ALA A 275 9.60 -12.40 8.15
N ALA A 276 10.48 -11.94 9.06
CA ALA A 276 10.07 -11.21 10.26
C ALA A 276 9.40 -9.86 9.90
N CYS A 277 9.98 -9.10 8.97
CA CYS A 277 9.42 -7.85 8.47
C CYS A 277 8.04 -8.06 7.82
N ALA A 278 7.87 -9.15 7.06
CA ALA A 278 6.61 -9.50 6.43
C ALA A 278 5.52 -9.81 7.46
N ILE A 279 5.82 -10.57 8.52
CA ILE A 279 4.87 -10.85 9.61
C ILE A 279 4.42 -9.55 10.28
N LEU A 280 5.36 -8.64 10.57
CA LEU A 280 5.06 -7.34 11.15
C LEU A 280 4.12 -6.52 10.24
N LEU A 281 4.42 -6.45 8.94
CA LEU A 281 3.58 -5.76 7.96
C LEU A 281 2.19 -6.38 7.81
N MET A 282 2.10 -7.72 7.77
CA MET A 282 0.81 -8.42 7.73
C MET A 282 -0.03 -8.05 8.96
N GLY A 283 0.57 -8.05 10.16
CA GLY A 283 -0.13 -7.65 11.38
C GLY A 283 -0.68 -6.22 11.29
N LEU A 284 0.16 -5.26 10.88
CA LEU A 284 -0.21 -3.87 10.71
C LEU A 284 -1.33 -3.68 9.67
N PHE A 285 -1.25 -4.37 8.53
CA PHE A 285 -2.26 -4.28 7.46
C PHE A 285 -3.57 -4.99 7.81
N ILE A 286 -3.52 -6.10 8.55
CA ILE A 286 -4.71 -6.72 9.12
C ILE A 286 -5.38 -5.75 10.10
N THR A 287 -4.62 -5.15 11.03
CA THR A 287 -5.18 -4.16 11.97
C THR A 287 -5.81 -2.97 11.25
N ARG A 288 -5.15 -2.43 10.21
CA ARG A 288 -5.70 -1.35 9.38
C ARG A 288 -7.00 -1.78 8.71
N THR A 289 -7.02 -2.96 8.12
CA THR A 289 -8.20 -3.52 7.43
C THR A 289 -9.37 -3.73 8.39
N MET A 290 -9.10 -4.27 9.57
CA MET A 290 -10.09 -4.43 10.64
C MET A 290 -10.62 -3.08 11.13
N LYS A 291 -9.79 -2.05 11.24
CA LYS A 291 -10.23 -0.71 11.64
C LYS A 291 -11.12 -0.05 10.59
N ASN A 292 -10.78 -0.20 9.31
CA ASN A 292 -11.50 0.44 8.21
C ASN A 292 -12.82 -0.25 7.87
N PHE A 293 -12.86 -1.59 7.89
CA PHE A 293 -14.03 -2.37 7.44
C PHE A 293 -14.70 -3.20 8.55
N GLY A 294 -14.07 -3.35 9.71
CA GLY A 294 -14.60 -4.17 10.80
C GLY A 294 -15.86 -3.60 11.43
N GLY A 295 -16.01 -2.27 11.48
CA GLY A 295 -17.21 -1.62 12.01
C GLY A 295 -18.46 -1.95 11.18
N ASP A 296 -18.35 -1.94 9.86
CA ASP A 296 -19.45 -2.32 8.97
C ASP A 296 -19.73 -3.82 9.01
N TYR A 297 -18.70 -4.66 9.11
CA TYR A 297 -18.87 -6.11 9.28
C TYR A 297 -19.55 -6.50 10.60
N VAL A 298 -19.16 -5.87 11.71
CA VAL A 298 -19.80 -6.02 13.02
C VAL A 298 -21.25 -5.54 12.92
N ARG A 299 -21.48 -4.38 12.31
CA ARG A 299 -22.84 -3.86 12.09
C ARG A 299 -23.67 -4.80 11.23
N GLU A 300 -23.14 -5.41 10.18
CA GLU A 300 -23.84 -6.39 9.34
C GLU A 300 -24.17 -7.68 10.13
N MET A 301 -23.22 -8.23 10.89
CA MET A 301 -23.47 -9.42 11.71
C MET A 301 -24.52 -9.17 12.79
N PHE A 302 -24.49 -8.01 13.46
CA PHE A 302 -25.45 -7.69 14.52
C PHE A 302 -26.78 -7.12 13.99
N ALA A 303 -26.78 -6.38 12.88
CA ALA A 303 -28.00 -5.90 12.22
C ALA A 303 -28.73 -7.00 11.43
N GLY A 304 -28.05 -8.11 11.10
CA GLY A 304 -28.68 -9.34 10.65
C GLY A 304 -29.68 -9.94 11.66
N GLY A 305 -29.69 -9.48 12.91
CA GLY A 305 -30.70 -9.79 13.94
C GLY A 305 -31.68 -8.66 14.26
N PHE A 306 -31.42 -7.44 13.81
CA PHE A 306 -32.31 -6.29 13.99
C PHE A 306 -32.61 -5.68 12.63
N SER A 307 -33.66 -6.19 12.00
CA SER A 307 -34.38 -5.47 10.94
C SER A 307 -34.50 -4.01 11.37
N LYS A 308 -33.82 -3.11 10.65
CA LYS A 308 -34.08 -1.67 10.76
C LYS A 308 -35.58 -1.54 10.56
N LYS A 309 -36.33 -1.24 11.63
CA LYS A 309 -37.67 -0.66 11.49
C LYS A 309 -37.47 0.62 10.72
N VAL A 310 -37.60 0.55 9.39
CA VAL A 310 -37.77 1.71 8.55
C VAL A 310 -39.11 2.29 8.98
N ILE A 311 -39.05 3.26 9.88
CA ILE A 311 -40.21 4.06 10.22
C ILE A 311 -40.47 4.93 9.00
N ILE A 312 -41.30 4.41 8.08
CA ILE A 312 -41.84 5.21 6.99
C ILE A 312 -42.72 6.27 7.66
N ARG A 313 -42.28 7.52 7.60
CA ARG A 313 -43.09 8.68 8.03
C ARG A 313 -43.88 9.15 6.83
N SER A 314 -45.16 9.44 7.03
CA SER A 314 -46.01 10.07 6.01
C SER A 314 -45.35 11.37 5.52
N LYS A 315 -45.31 11.59 4.20
CA LYS A 315 -44.84 12.85 3.61
C LYS A 315 -45.82 14.00 3.82
N VAL A 316 -47.08 13.72 4.16
CA VAL A 316 -48.13 14.74 4.29
C VAL A 316 -48.20 15.29 5.72
N ASP A 317 -47.94 14.45 6.72
CA ASP A 317 -48.25 14.76 8.12
C ASP A 317 -47.17 14.27 9.11
N GLY A 318 -46.05 13.70 8.62
CA GLY A 318 -44.84 13.42 9.40
C GLY A 318 -44.97 12.30 10.44
N LYS A 319 -46.16 11.73 10.63
CA LYS A 319 -46.42 10.68 11.61
C LYS A 319 -45.89 9.31 11.14
N PRO A 320 -45.42 8.46 12.07
CA PRO A 320 -44.94 7.11 11.75
C PRO A 320 -46.10 6.18 11.34
N TYR A 321 -45.96 5.49 10.21
CA TYR A 321 -46.97 4.55 9.71
C TYR A 321 -47.04 3.30 10.59
N ARG A 322 -48.21 2.96 11.14
CA ARG A 322 -48.46 1.79 12.03
C ARG A 322 -49.23 0.64 11.35
N GLY A 323 -49.08 0.47 10.03
CA GLY A 323 -49.69 -0.64 9.29
C GLY A 323 -48.74 -1.83 9.10
N LYS A 324 -49.23 -3.07 9.26
CA LYS A 324 -48.50 -4.28 8.86
C LYS A 324 -48.48 -4.35 7.33
N VAL A 325 -47.33 -4.06 6.72
CA VAL A 325 -47.11 -4.29 5.28
C VAL A 325 -46.88 -5.78 5.09
N LYS A 326 -47.77 -6.48 4.37
CA LYS A 326 -47.48 -7.81 3.83
C LYS A 326 -46.67 -7.61 2.57
N THR A 327 -45.40 -8.00 2.60
CA THR A 327 -44.56 -8.14 1.41
C THR A 327 -45.04 -9.35 0.62
N GLN A 328 -45.43 -9.14 -0.64
CA GLN A 328 -45.44 -10.18 -1.68
C GLN A 328 -44.03 -10.27 -2.29
#